data_AF-A0A0N0JTK0-F1
#
_entry.id   AF-A0A0N0JTK0-F1
#
_cell.length_a   1.000
_cell.length_b   1.000
_cell.length_c   1.000
_cell.angle_alpha   90.00
_cell.angle_beta   90.00
_cell.angle_gamma   90.00
#
_symmetry.space_group_name_H-M   'P 1'
#
loop_
_entity.id
_entity.type
_entity.pdbx_description
1 polymer ?
#
loop_
_entity_poly.entity_id
_entity_poly.type
_entity_poly.pdbx_seq_one_letter_code
_entity_poly.pdbx_strand_id
1 'polypeptide(L)'
;MVTRVFGPLSGMAGRRAGPAAASAAARRPATDLSFRALAPAPAQRRSLPATLPLAVANAQWAASPPSAEAALDTDDDSPASLPANRACADAVLMSSLLQPESDCTAELVKSSALARLDDLHAIGEVLGMDGSYDRYLAPWQECMQRLSALSMGERVRRGASPLFRRWVHSLGRALIDGADAARVSMLLGYAPNYCLGFGGSDGLSLRARGRMIETWDCASSLQLPPDAESLDWRVKDMRDERIVVAPDTRGSAQGAAVGLRVQSGVPLLRDVSNFGSIVIRNDLPSLRVCLDETRTAEREDAILHDWVDPRDQAYPAGQREALIEAAQWMSDAWPEMVQEWRAILSVVVPRMPPRGWQMNGFTLSSMQGAVWVHPGRPLQALEGLLHEAAHVKLRYVEEFCPMLAAAQTAERFQVSWRTDARPVAGVFEGTYVSAMAAEGLHRAVEAGAVPLLSRLWAQRRVADLRRGVRQATAVLRKHARFTPEGANFCAWIESRMEALS
;
A
#
# COMPACT_ATOMS: atom_id res chain seq x y z
N MET A 1 -14.40 -6.29 13.41
CA MET A 1 -14.21 -6.86 14.76
C MET A 1 -13.93 -5.69 15.72
N VAL A 2 -14.97 -4.96 16.13
CA VAL A 2 -14.87 -3.86 17.10
C VAL A 2 -15.99 -4.06 18.10
N THR A 3 -15.64 -4.41 19.33
CA THR A 3 -16.57 -4.38 20.46
C THR A 3 -15.79 -4.17 21.75
N ARG A 4 -16.00 -2.99 22.37
CA ARG A 4 -15.78 -2.58 23.78
C ARG A 4 -14.31 -2.60 24.26
N VAL A 5 -13.79 -1.59 24.98
CA VAL A 5 -14.23 -1.05 26.28
C VAL A 5 -13.74 0.41 26.42
N PHE A 6 -14.61 1.35 26.79
CA PHE A 6 -14.21 2.67 27.28
C PHE A 6 -14.38 2.73 28.80
N GLY A 7 -13.31 3.08 29.51
CA GLY A 7 -13.33 3.59 30.88
C GLY A 7 -12.77 5.02 30.91
N PRO A 8 -13.15 5.88 31.86
CA PRO A 8 -12.76 7.29 31.85
C PRO A 8 -11.32 7.46 32.36
N LEU A 9 -10.50 8.21 31.63
CA LEU A 9 -9.19 8.67 32.12
C LEU A 9 -9.17 10.20 32.20
N SER A 10 -9.09 10.68 33.44
CA SER A 10 -8.80 12.06 33.79
C SER A 10 -7.30 12.35 33.66
N GLY A 11 -7.00 13.48 33.00
CA GLY A 11 -5.97 14.44 33.39
C GLY A 11 -4.50 14.00 33.37
N MET A 12 -3.75 14.49 32.39
CA MET A 12 -2.44 15.11 32.67
C MET A 12 -1.96 15.99 31.50
N ALA A 13 -1.76 17.27 31.80
CA ALA A 13 -1.15 18.26 30.94
C ALA A 13 0.38 18.25 31.12
N GLY A 14 1.16 18.47 30.05
CA GLY A 14 2.60 18.65 30.22
C GLY A 14 3.45 18.82 28.95
N ARG A 15 3.59 20.09 28.53
CA ARG A 15 4.78 20.76 27.95
C ARG A 15 5.32 20.32 26.57
N ARG A 16 5.16 21.25 25.62
CA ARG A 16 5.89 21.38 24.35
C ARG A 16 7.29 22.00 24.57
N ALA A 17 8.28 21.54 23.82
CA ALA A 17 9.52 22.27 23.55
C ALA A 17 9.67 22.48 22.03
N GLY A 18 10.00 23.70 21.61
CA GLY A 18 10.12 24.12 20.21
C GLY A 18 11.49 23.79 19.57
N PRO A 19 11.64 23.92 18.24
CA PRO A 19 12.82 23.48 17.51
C PRO A 19 13.85 24.60 17.32
N ALA A 20 15.13 24.21 17.32
CA ALA A 20 16.27 25.05 16.93
C ALA A 20 16.70 24.77 15.48
N ALA A 21 17.05 25.84 14.76
CA ALA A 21 17.42 25.87 13.35
C ALA A 21 18.94 25.99 13.13
N ALA A 22 19.46 25.40 12.04
CA ALA A 22 20.68 25.79 11.29
C ALA A 22 20.69 24.98 9.96
N SER A 23 20.66 25.52 8.73
CA SER A 23 21.64 26.37 7.99
C SER A 23 23.04 25.76 7.89
N ALA A 24 23.79 25.71 6.79
CA ALA A 24 23.61 25.82 5.33
C ALA A 24 24.97 25.43 4.68
N ALA A 25 24.94 25.23 3.35
CA ALA A 25 26.06 25.34 2.40
C ALA A 25 27.08 24.19 2.21
N ALA A 26 27.14 23.66 0.98
CA ALA A 26 28.23 23.95 0.02
C ALA A 26 28.00 23.23 -1.32
N ARG A 27 27.99 23.99 -2.43
CA ARG A 27 27.93 23.52 -3.83
C ARG A 27 29.34 23.42 -4.41
N ARG A 28 29.60 22.41 -5.25
CA ARG A 28 30.66 22.38 -6.27
C ARG A 28 30.25 21.56 -7.51
N PRO A 29 30.87 21.79 -8.68
CA PRO A 29 30.20 21.82 -9.98
C PRO A 29 30.23 20.51 -10.78
N ALA A 30 29.33 20.47 -11.77
CA ALA A 30 29.12 19.40 -12.73
C ALA A 30 30.23 19.32 -13.79
N THR A 31 30.59 18.09 -14.17
CA THR A 31 31.35 17.78 -15.38
C THR A 31 30.46 17.02 -16.35
N ASP A 32 30.38 17.59 -17.54
CA ASP A 32 29.62 17.18 -18.72
C ASP A 32 30.37 16.06 -19.47
N LEU A 33 29.71 14.94 -19.72
CA LEU A 33 30.20 13.88 -20.61
C LEU A 33 29.03 13.34 -21.43
N SER A 34 28.92 13.84 -22.65
CA SER A 34 28.00 13.36 -23.67
C SER A 34 28.57 12.14 -24.38
N PHE A 35 27.77 11.07 -24.48
CA PHE A 35 28.04 9.94 -25.37
C PHE A 35 26.86 9.73 -26.32
N ARG A 36 27.16 9.81 -27.62
CA ARG A 36 26.26 9.49 -28.74
C ARG A 36 25.94 8.00 -28.75
N ALA A 37 24.67 7.66 -28.74
CA ALA A 37 24.19 6.29 -28.96
C ALA A 37 23.86 6.05 -30.44
N LEU A 38 24.36 4.92 -30.98
CA LEU A 38 24.00 4.36 -32.29
C LEU A 38 22.72 3.51 -32.15
N ALA A 39 21.79 3.68 -33.09
CA ALA A 39 20.53 2.96 -33.13
C ALA A 39 20.67 1.58 -33.79
N PRO A 40 19.98 0.53 -33.30
CA PRO A 40 19.67 -0.65 -34.10
C PRO A 40 18.19 -0.72 -34.52
N ALA A 41 18.01 -1.30 -35.71
CA ALA A 41 16.76 -1.49 -36.45
C ALA A 41 15.83 -2.57 -35.86
N PRO A 42 14.53 -2.62 -36.23
CA PRO A 42 13.51 -3.37 -35.52
C PRO A 42 13.41 -4.84 -35.97
N ALA A 43 13.18 -5.74 -35.00
CA ALA A 43 12.85 -7.14 -35.25
C ALA A 43 11.34 -7.37 -35.19
N GLN A 44 10.83 -8.10 -36.19
CA GLN A 44 9.43 -8.45 -36.42
C GLN A 44 8.88 -9.44 -35.39
N ARG A 45 7.68 -9.17 -34.86
CA ARG A 45 6.91 -10.10 -34.02
C ARG A 45 6.10 -11.07 -34.89
N ARG A 46 6.18 -12.37 -34.57
CA ARG A 46 5.23 -13.39 -35.02
C ARG A 46 4.21 -13.64 -33.91
N SER A 47 2.94 -13.67 -34.32
CA SER A 47 1.74 -13.95 -33.52
C SER A 47 1.41 -15.44 -33.50
N LEU A 48 0.97 -15.97 -32.35
CA LEU A 48 0.13 -17.17 -32.25
C LEU A 48 -0.82 -17.09 -31.02
N PRO A 49 -1.93 -17.86 -30.99
CA PRO A 49 -3.22 -17.41 -30.44
C PRO A 49 -3.67 -18.07 -29.12
N ALA A 50 -4.69 -17.41 -28.54
CA ALA A 50 -5.77 -17.86 -27.62
C ALA A 50 -6.10 -19.37 -27.64
N THR A 51 -6.59 -20.06 -26.60
CA THR A 51 -7.41 -19.77 -25.39
C THR A 51 -7.63 -21.11 -24.67
N LEU A 52 -8.00 -21.14 -23.38
CA LEU A 52 -8.98 -22.09 -22.78
C LEU A 52 -9.47 -21.58 -21.40
N PRO A 53 -10.76 -21.74 -21.02
CA PRO A 53 -11.33 -21.16 -19.79
C PRO A 53 -11.36 -22.14 -18.60
N LEU A 54 -11.13 -21.63 -17.39
CA LEU A 54 -11.39 -22.33 -16.13
C LEU A 54 -12.58 -21.67 -15.41
N ALA A 55 -13.61 -22.47 -15.17
CA ALA A 55 -14.80 -22.08 -14.41
C ALA A 55 -14.52 -22.22 -12.91
N VAL A 56 -14.69 -21.14 -12.14
CA VAL A 56 -14.65 -21.17 -10.67
C VAL A 56 -16.06 -21.11 -10.12
N ALA A 57 -16.41 -22.10 -9.30
CA ALA A 57 -17.67 -22.20 -8.58
C ALA A 57 -17.66 -21.30 -7.34
N ASN A 58 -18.64 -20.40 -7.23
CA ASN A 58 -18.89 -19.58 -6.04
C ASN A 58 -19.53 -20.43 -4.93
N ALA A 59 -18.89 -20.50 -3.76
CA ALA A 59 -19.53 -20.97 -2.53
C ALA A 59 -19.79 -19.76 -1.61
N GLN A 60 -21.07 -19.58 -1.27
CA GLN A 60 -21.60 -18.55 -0.40
C GLN A 60 -21.08 -18.72 1.04
N TRP A 61 -20.45 -17.69 1.60
CA TRP A 61 -20.20 -17.55 3.03
C TRP A 61 -21.15 -16.49 3.60
N ALA A 62 -22.30 -16.94 4.09
CA ALA A 62 -23.14 -16.17 4.98
C ALA A 62 -23.93 -17.15 5.86
N ALA A 63 -23.51 -17.32 7.11
CA ALA A 63 -24.37 -17.81 8.18
C ALA A 63 -23.97 -17.17 9.50
N SER A 64 -24.89 -16.41 10.06
CA SER A 64 -24.87 -15.87 11.42
C SER A 64 -24.77 -16.99 12.47
N PRO A 65 -24.18 -16.74 13.66
CA PRO A 65 -24.11 -17.75 14.71
C PRO A 65 -25.48 -17.93 15.39
N PRO A 66 -25.86 -19.16 15.81
CA PRO A 66 -26.96 -19.35 16.73
C PRO A 66 -26.53 -19.02 18.17
N SER A 67 -27.48 -18.50 18.92
CA SER A 67 -27.44 -18.15 20.34
C SER A 67 -27.10 -19.33 21.25
N ALA A 68 -26.35 -19.03 22.31
CA ALA A 68 -26.01 -19.94 23.40
C ALA A 68 -27.19 -20.19 24.35
N GLU A 69 -27.42 -21.45 24.73
CA GLU A 69 -27.63 -21.87 26.13
C GLU A 69 -27.71 -23.41 26.30
N ALA A 70 -27.20 -23.86 27.45
CA ALA A 70 -27.37 -25.17 28.13
C ALA A 70 -26.42 -26.36 27.81
N ALA A 71 -25.30 -26.38 28.55
CA ALA A 71 -24.89 -27.35 29.59
C ALA A 71 -24.68 -28.87 29.29
N LEU A 72 -23.49 -29.33 29.74
CA LEU A 72 -23.14 -30.58 30.48
C LEU A 72 -22.02 -31.43 29.84
N ASP A 73 -20.85 -31.38 30.50
CA ASP A 73 -20.10 -32.50 31.08
C ASP A 73 -19.84 -33.76 30.21
N THR A 74 -18.59 -33.91 29.72
CA THR A 74 -17.78 -35.14 29.86
C THR A 74 -16.32 -34.86 29.46
N ASP A 75 -15.39 -35.21 30.35
CA ASP A 75 -13.95 -35.37 30.11
C ASP A 75 -13.68 -36.43 29.02
N ASP A 76 -12.97 -36.07 27.95
CA ASP A 76 -12.21 -37.03 27.12
C ASP A 76 -11.02 -36.31 26.44
N ASP A 77 -9.85 -36.40 27.08
CA ASP A 77 -8.56 -35.89 26.62
C ASP A 77 -7.94 -36.86 25.60
N SER A 78 -8.52 -36.91 24.40
CA SER A 78 -7.90 -37.55 23.22
C SER A 78 -7.75 -36.52 22.09
N PRO A 79 -6.53 -36.28 21.55
CA PRO A 79 -6.35 -35.38 20.43
C PRO A 79 -6.95 -36.03 19.18
N ALA A 80 -8.21 -35.69 18.89
CA ALA A 80 -8.88 -36.06 17.66
C ALA A 80 -8.04 -35.56 16.47
N SER A 81 -7.46 -36.49 15.72
CA SER A 81 -6.85 -36.24 14.43
C SER A 81 -7.86 -35.55 13.53
N LEU A 82 -7.58 -34.32 13.10
CA LEU A 82 -8.33 -33.65 12.05
C LEU A 82 -8.37 -34.54 10.80
N PRO A 83 -9.52 -34.72 10.12
CA PRO A 83 -9.60 -35.55 8.94
C PRO A 83 -8.67 -35.01 7.85
N ALA A 84 -7.76 -35.85 7.37
CA ALA A 84 -6.71 -35.53 6.39
C ALA A 84 -7.21 -34.85 5.10
N ASN A 85 -8.51 -34.97 4.78
CA ASN A 85 -9.14 -34.33 3.63
C ASN A 85 -9.36 -32.82 3.79
N ARG A 86 -9.46 -32.26 5.01
CA ARG A 86 -9.53 -30.79 5.20
C ARG A 86 -8.17 -30.13 5.06
N ALA A 87 -7.13 -30.72 5.65
CA ALA A 87 -5.75 -30.21 5.56
C ALA A 87 -5.24 -30.09 4.12
N CYS A 88 -5.68 -30.98 3.20
CA CYS A 88 -5.32 -30.92 1.79
C CYS A 88 -6.02 -29.77 1.05
N ALA A 89 -7.31 -29.54 1.33
CA ALA A 89 -8.06 -28.41 0.74
C ALA A 89 -7.50 -27.05 1.21
N ASP A 90 -7.12 -26.96 2.48
CA ASP A 90 -6.55 -25.75 3.07
C ASP A 90 -5.13 -25.47 2.53
N ALA A 91 -4.32 -26.51 2.30
CA ALA A 91 -2.99 -26.36 1.70
C ALA A 91 -3.04 -25.89 0.24
N VAL A 92 -4.00 -26.39 -0.56
CA VAL A 92 -4.21 -25.94 -1.94
C VAL A 92 -4.66 -24.48 -1.96
N LEU A 93 -5.64 -24.12 -1.12
CA LEU A 93 -6.11 -22.74 -0.99
C LEU A 93 -4.98 -21.78 -0.58
N MET A 94 -4.15 -22.16 0.41
CA MET A 94 -3.01 -21.35 0.82
C MET A 94 -1.95 -21.24 -0.28
N SER A 95 -1.71 -22.30 -1.04
CA SER A 95 -0.81 -22.20 -2.18
C SER A 95 -1.35 -21.17 -3.19
N SER A 96 -2.63 -21.24 -3.54
CA SER A 96 -3.29 -20.33 -4.49
C SER A 96 -3.30 -18.86 -4.04
N LEU A 97 -3.50 -18.60 -2.75
CA LEU A 97 -3.45 -17.24 -2.18
C LEU A 97 -2.05 -16.58 -2.31
N LEU A 98 -1.00 -17.38 -2.48
CA LEU A 98 0.39 -16.93 -2.41
C LEU A 98 1.12 -17.03 -3.74
N GLN A 99 0.67 -17.91 -4.62
CA GLN A 99 1.03 -17.85 -6.02
C GLN A 99 0.40 -16.59 -6.65
N PRO A 100 1.01 -16.03 -7.70
CA PRO A 100 0.37 -14.97 -8.46
C PRO A 100 -0.83 -15.54 -9.22
N GLU A 101 -1.96 -15.60 -8.53
CA GLU A 101 -3.28 -15.92 -9.06
C GLU A 101 -4.12 -14.65 -8.96
N SER A 102 -4.24 -13.93 -10.09
CA SER A 102 -4.86 -12.61 -10.14
C SER A 102 -6.28 -12.58 -9.57
N ASP A 103 -7.04 -13.65 -9.76
CA ASP A 103 -8.44 -13.71 -9.35
C ASP A 103 -8.58 -13.84 -7.82
N CYS A 104 -7.76 -14.69 -7.21
CA CYS A 104 -7.71 -14.84 -5.77
C CYS A 104 -7.28 -13.54 -5.10
N THR A 105 -6.21 -12.93 -5.63
CA THR A 105 -5.71 -11.64 -5.16
C THR A 105 -6.72 -10.51 -5.36
N ALA A 106 -7.45 -10.47 -6.47
CA ALA A 106 -8.50 -9.50 -6.71
C ALA A 106 -9.66 -9.63 -5.70
N GLU A 107 -10.05 -10.85 -5.32
CA GLU A 107 -11.08 -11.07 -4.30
C GLU A 107 -10.61 -10.69 -2.89
N LEU A 108 -9.34 -10.90 -2.54
CA LEU A 108 -8.75 -10.38 -1.30
C LEU A 108 -8.80 -8.85 -1.25
N VAL A 109 -8.34 -8.18 -2.32
CA VAL A 109 -8.34 -6.72 -2.42
C VAL A 109 -9.75 -6.17 -2.35
N LYS A 110 -10.71 -6.81 -3.05
CA LYS A 110 -12.13 -6.45 -3.00
C LYS A 110 -12.70 -6.56 -1.60
N SER A 111 -12.48 -7.69 -0.93
CA SER A 111 -13.00 -7.92 0.43
C SER A 111 -12.40 -6.91 1.42
N SER A 112 -11.10 -6.67 1.34
CA SER A 112 -10.41 -5.66 2.14
C SER A 112 -10.93 -4.25 1.86
N ALA A 113 -11.13 -3.89 0.59
CA ALA A 113 -11.63 -2.59 0.18
C ALA A 113 -13.05 -2.32 0.71
N LEU A 114 -13.94 -3.31 0.65
CA LEU A 114 -15.29 -3.20 1.19
C LEU A 114 -15.27 -3.05 2.72
N ALA A 115 -14.42 -3.78 3.43
CA ALA A 115 -14.26 -3.61 4.88
C ALA A 115 -13.83 -2.19 5.27
N ARG A 116 -12.97 -1.53 4.46
CA ARG A 116 -12.61 -0.11 4.68
C ARG A 116 -13.76 0.86 4.45
N LEU A 117 -14.72 0.52 3.60
CA LEU A 117 -15.96 1.29 3.43
C LEU A 117 -16.91 1.09 4.62
N ASP A 118 -16.96 -0.12 5.18
CA ASP A 118 -17.71 -0.39 6.40
C ASP A 118 -17.13 0.38 7.60
N ASP A 119 -15.81 0.50 7.70
CA ASP A 119 -15.15 1.34 8.71
C ASP A 119 -15.59 2.82 8.62
N LEU A 120 -15.86 3.34 7.41
CA LEU A 120 -16.46 4.67 7.27
C LEU A 120 -17.87 4.73 7.85
N HIS A 121 -18.71 3.74 7.60
CA HIS A 121 -20.05 3.73 8.19
C HIS A 121 -19.97 3.78 9.73
N ALA A 122 -19.09 2.99 10.32
CA ALA A 122 -18.85 3.00 11.77
C ALA A 122 -18.34 4.36 12.28
N ILE A 123 -17.43 5.02 11.55
CA ILE A 123 -16.99 6.38 11.88
C ILE A 123 -18.18 7.37 11.87
N GLY A 124 -19.07 7.26 10.89
CA GLY A 124 -20.26 8.11 10.81
C GLY A 124 -21.18 7.99 12.03
N GLU A 125 -21.36 6.77 12.55
CA GLU A 125 -22.12 6.52 13.77
C GLU A 125 -21.48 7.20 14.98
N VAL A 126 -20.16 7.09 15.14
CA VAL A 126 -19.41 7.75 16.22
C VAL A 126 -19.54 9.27 16.13
N LEU A 127 -19.43 9.85 14.93
CA LEU A 127 -19.59 11.29 14.73
C LEU A 127 -21.00 11.78 15.10
N GLY A 128 -22.03 10.98 14.86
CA GLY A 128 -23.41 11.30 15.21
C GLY A 128 -23.72 11.25 16.72
N MET A 129 -22.85 10.60 17.51
CA MET A 129 -22.98 10.55 18.97
C MET A 129 -22.45 11.82 19.65
N ASP A 130 -21.58 12.58 18.99
CA ASP A 130 -20.95 13.79 19.53
C ASP A 130 -21.38 15.03 18.73
N GLY A 131 -22.24 15.86 19.33
CA GLY A 131 -22.76 17.09 18.72
C GLY A 131 -21.69 18.11 18.32
N SER A 132 -20.43 17.92 18.75
CA SER A 132 -19.28 18.73 18.30
C SER A 132 -19.06 18.68 16.78
N TYR A 133 -19.62 17.68 16.09
CA TYR A 133 -19.42 17.44 14.66
C TYR A 133 -20.66 17.65 13.79
N ASP A 134 -21.74 18.22 14.31
CA ASP A 134 -23.01 18.41 13.58
C ASP A 134 -22.85 19.08 12.21
N ARG A 135 -21.94 20.06 12.12
CA ARG A 135 -21.65 20.77 10.85
C ARG A 135 -21.05 19.87 9.75
N TYR A 136 -20.51 18.71 10.10
CA TYR A 136 -19.93 17.74 9.18
C TYR A 136 -20.84 16.56 8.90
N LEU A 137 -21.88 16.33 9.71
CA LEU A 137 -22.74 15.16 9.58
C LEU A 137 -23.48 15.15 8.24
N ALA A 138 -24.03 16.29 7.81
CA ALA A 138 -24.71 16.37 6.52
C ALA A 138 -23.75 16.15 5.32
N PRO A 139 -22.59 16.85 5.22
CA PRO A 139 -21.59 16.54 4.20
C PRO A 139 -21.10 15.08 4.23
N TRP A 140 -20.97 14.49 5.42
CA TRP A 140 -20.59 13.09 5.59
C TRP A 140 -21.65 12.15 5.03
N GLN A 141 -22.92 12.33 5.40
CA GLN A 141 -24.03 11.53 4.90
C GLN A 141 -24.15 11.63 3.37
N GLU A 142 -23.96 12.82 2.81
CA GLU A 142 -23.91 13.02 1.36
C GLU A 142 -22.74 12.24 0.73
N CYS A 143 -21.56 12.28 1.34
CA CYS A 143 -20.41 11.48 0.91
C CYS A 143 -20.71 9.98 0.92
N MET A 144 -21.34 9.47 1.99
CA MET A 144 -21.71 8.07 2.09
C MET A 144 -22.76 7.66 1.05
N GLN A 145 -23.79 8.48 0.83
CA GLN A 145 -24.78 8.24 -0.21
C GLN A 145 -24.13 8.17 -1.60
N ARG A 146 -23.21 9.10 -1.89
CA ARG A 146 -22.43 9.10 -3.14
C ARG A 146 -21.60 7.83 -3.28
N LEU A 147 -20.92 7.39 -2.22
CA LEU A 147 -20.14 6.14 -2.23
C LEU A 147 -21.02 4.91 -2.46
N SER A 148 -22.19 4.84 -1.81
CA SER A 148 -23.13 3.73 -1.97
C SER A 148 -23.77 3.68 -3.36
N ALA A 149 -23.90 4.82 -4.04
CA ALA A 149 -24.46 4.91 -5.39
C ALA A 149 -23.49 4.44 -6.50
N LEU A 150 -22.22 4.22 -6.17
CA LEU A 150 -21.21 3.79 -7.14
C LEU A 150 -21.37 2.32 -7.54
N SER A 151 -20.86 2.00 -8.73
CA SER A 151 -20.69 0.61 -9.13
C SER A 151 -19.79 -0.15 -8.14
N MET A 152 -19.96 -1.47 -8.06
CA MET A 152 -19.11 -2.31 -7.20
C MET A 152 -17.61 -2.12 -7.51
N GLY A 153 -17.23 -2.08 -8.79
CA GLY A 153 -15.84 -1.87 -9.20
C GLY A 153 -15.27 -0.53 -8.74
N GLU A 154 -16.06 0.55 -8.78
CA GLU A 154 -15.63 1.86 -8.28
C GLU A 154 -15.48 1.89 -6.76
N ARG A 155 -16.38 1.24 -6.03
CA ARG A 155 -16.28 1.09 -4.57
C ARG A 155 -15.00 0.35 -4.19
N VAL A 156 -14.71 -0.76 -4.87
CA VAL A 156 -13.47 -1.52 -4.66
C VAL A 156 -12.24 -0.67 -4.96
N ARG A 157 -12.19 0.02 -6.10
CA ARG A 157 -11.05 0.91 -6.43
C ARG A 157 -10.82 2.00 -5.38
N ARG A 158 -11.89 2.61 -4.87
CA ARG A 158 -11.81 3.62 -3.80
C ARG A 158 -11.34 3.03 -2.48
N GLY A 159 -11.96 1.94 -2.02
CA GLY A 159 -11.57 1.27 -0.78
C GLY A 159 -10.16 0.66 -0.83
N ALA A 160 -9.67 0.29 -2.02
CA ALA A 160 -8.31 -0.18 -2.25
C ALA A 160 -7.27 0.94 -2.38
N SER A 161 -7.69 2.20 -2.51
CA SER A 161 -6.76 3.31 -2.67
C SER A 161 -5.91 3.52 -1.40
N PRO A 162 -4.59 3.65 -1.52
CA PRO A 162 -3.73 3.97 -0.38
C PRO A 162 -3.99 5.36 0.21
N LEU A 163 -4.44 6.32 -0.60
CA LEU A 163 -4.78 7.67 -0.13
C LEU A 163 -6.08 7.67 0.68
N PHE A 164 -7.08 6.95 0.18
CA PHE A 164 -8.34 6.75 0.89
C PHE A 164 -8.10 6.02 2.22
N ARG A 165 -7.38 4.89 2.18
CA ARG A 165 -7.02 4.12 3.37
C ARG A 165 -6.27 4.96 4.41
N ARG A 166 -5.29 5.77 3.97
CA ARG A 166 -4.55 6.69 4.86
C ARG A 166 -5.51 7.63 5.58
N TRP A 167 -6.43 8.22 4.84
CA TRP A 167 -7.39 9.17 5.38
C TRP A 167 -8.34 8.52 6.40
N VAL A 168 -8.96 7.39 6.05
CA VAL A 168 -9.83 6.63 6.96
C VAL A 168 -9.07 6.24 8.23
N HIS A 169 -7.87 5.70 8.07
CA HIS A 169 -7.02 5.32 9.21
C HIS A 169 -6.68 6.52 10.10
N SER A 170 -6.28 7.65 9.50
CA SER A 170 -5.93 8.87 10.24
C SER A 170 -7.12 9.44 11.02
N LEU A 171 -8.32 9.40 10.42
CA LEU A 171 -9.56 9.83 11.04
C LEU A 171 -9.96 8.90 12.20
N GLY A 172 -9.94 7.58 11.97
CA GLY A 172 -10.22 6.59 13.01
C GLY A 172 -9.25 6.71 14.19
N ARG A 173 -7.95 6.85 13.92
CA ARG A 173 -6.93 7.08 14.97
C ARG A 173 -7.18 8.38 15.74
N ALA A 174 -7.47 9.49 15.05
CA ALA A 174 -7.77 10.75 15.73
C ALA A 174 -8.97 10.64 16.68
N LEU A 175 -10.02 9.90 16.29
CA LEU A 175 -11.18 9.65 17.13
C LEU A 175 -10.84 8.75 18.33
N ILE A 176 -10.14 7.64 18.10
CA ILE A 176 -9.73 6.69 19.16
C ILE A 176 -8.82 7.37 20.19
N ASP A 177 -7.89 8.20 19.72
CA ASP A 177 -6.90 8.88 20.56
C ASP A 177 -7.48 10.12 21.26
N GLY A 178 -8.77 10.44 21.05
CA GLY A 178 -9.42 11.61 21.64
C GLY A 178 -8.80 12.94 21.19
N ALA A 179 -8.42 13.02 19.91
CA ALA A 179 -7.88 14.26 19.34
C ALA A 179 -8.86 15.43 19.48
N ASP A 180 -8.32 16.65 19.54
CA ASP A 180 -9.16 17.84 19.60
C ASP A 180 -10.09 17.99 18.38
N ALA A 181 -11.20 18.69 18.60
CA ALA A 181 -12.21 18.90 17.57
C ALA A 181 -11.65 19.59 16.31
N ALA A 182 -10.58 20.38 16.42
CA ALA A 182 -9.97 21.06 15.28
C ALA A 182 -9.24 20.07 14.36
N ARG A 183 -8.50 19.11 14.92
CA ARG A 183 -7.84 18.03 14.17
C ARG A 183 -8.85 17.13 13.48
N VAL A 184 -9.90 16.69 14.18
CA VAL A 184 -10.96 15.86 13.58
C VAL A 184 -11.70 16.64 12.48
N SER A 185 -12.08 17.89 12.75
CA SER A 185 -12.66 18.81 11.76
C SER A 185 -11.82 18.96 10.49
N MET A 186 -10.49 19.03 10.64
CA MET A 186 -9.57 19.13 9.52
C MET A 186 -9.65 17.88 8.63
N LEU A 187 -9.64 16.69 9.23
CA LEU A 187 -9.71 15.41 8.53
C LEU A 187 -11.08 15.20 7.87
N LEU A 188 -12.18 15.56 8.54
CA LEU A 188 -13.53 15.49 7.98
C LEU A 188 -13.71 16.41 6.77
N GLY A 189 -13.03 17.57 6.76
CA GLY A 189 -13.04 18.47 5.61
C GLY A 189 -12.46 17.86 4.32
N TYR A 190 -11.70 16.76 4.41
CA TYR A 190 -11.21 16.03 3.23
C TYR A 190 -12.16 14.92 2.75
N ALA A 191 -13.27 14.64 3.43
CA ALA A 191 -14.21 13.61 2.98
C ALA A 191 -14.65 13.81 1.51
N PRO A 192 -14.99 15.03 1.04
CA PRO A 192 -15.36 15.25 -0.36
C PRO A 192 -14.25 14.93 -1.36
N ASN A 193 -12.98 15.16 -1.02
CA ASN A 193 -11.84 14.80 -1.86
C ASN A 193 -11.79 13.30 -2.16
N TYR A 194 -12.05 12.49 -1.14
CA TYR A 194 -11.93 11.03 -1.21
C TYR A 194 -13.22 10.33 -1.64
N CYS A 195 -14.36 11.02 -1.58
CA CYS A 195 -15.65 10.51 -2.06
C CYS A 195 -15.98 10.96 -3.49
N LEU A 196 -15.16 11.83 -4.08
CA LEU A 196 -15.35 12.40 -5.41
C LEU A 196 -15.64 11.32 -6.48
N GLY A 197 -16.73 11.50 -7.22
CA GLY A 197 -17.13 10.64 -8.35
C GLY A 197 -17.52 11.46 -9.57
N PHE A 198 -17.47 10.83 -10.75
CA PHE A 198 -17.90 11.43 -12.01
C PHE A 198 -19.43 11.39 -12.10
N GLY A 199 -20.09 12.42 -11.57
CA GLY A 199 -21.55 12.60 -11.61
C GLY A 199 -22.07 13.38 -10.41
N GLY A 200 -22.74 14.52 -10.64
CA GLY A 200 -23.42 15.28 -9.59
C GLY A 200 -22.51 15.98 -8.57
N SER A 201 -21.33 16.44 -8.99
CA SER A 201 -20.31 17.03 -8.09
C SER A 201 -20.38 18.55 -7.98
N ASP A 202 -21.35 19.20 -8.62
CA ASP A 202 -21.48 20.66 -8.61
C ASP A 202 -21.67 21.19 -7.19
N GLY A 203 -20.84 22.16 -6.82
CA GLY A 203 -20.88 22.79 -5.51
C GLY A 203 -20.14 22.05 -4.40
N LEU A 204 -19.57 20.87 -4.65
CA LEU A 204 -18.75 20.15 -3.66
C LEU A 204 -17.55 20.99 -3.22
N SER A 205 -17.35 21.08 -1.91
CA SER A 205 -16.18 21.74 -1.32
C SER A 205 -15.03 20.74 -1.20
N LEU A 206 -13.97 20.95 -1.97
CA LEU A 206 -12.71 20.22 -1.93
C LEU A 206 -11.68 21.00 -1.13
N ARG A 207 -10.78 20.29 -0.47
CA ARG A 207 -9.68 20.87 0.28
C ARG A 207 -8.33 20.68 -0.39
N ALA A 208 -7.55 21.75 -0.38
CA ALA A 208 -6.16 21.73 -0.77
C ALA A 208 -5.28 21.17 0.36
N ARG A 209 -4.18 20.54 -0.03
CA ARG A 209 -3.05 20.20 0.82
C ARG A 209 -1.81 20.80 0.16
N GLY A 210 -1.36 21.93 0.69
CA GLY A 210 -0.41 22.78 -0.01
C GLY A 210 -1.00 23.24 -1.35
N ARG A 211 -0.31 22.96 -2.45
CA ARG A 211 -0.73 23.36 -3.80
C ARG A 211 -1.49 22.28 -4.57
N MET A 212 -1.96 21.25 -3.89
CA MET A 212 -2.62 20.10 -4.52
C MET A 212 -3.99 19.85 -3.91
N ILE A 213 -4.98 19.55 -4.74
CA ILE A 213 -6.19 18.85 -4.30
C ILE A 213 -5.98 17.38 -4.65
N GLU A 214 -5.75 16.58 -3.61
CA GLU A 214 -5.62 15.13 -3.72
C GLU A 214 -7.01 14.50 -3.82
N THR A 215 -7.13 13.40 -4.55
CA THR A 215 -8.35 12.58 -4.59
C THR A 215 -8.05 11.18 -4.05
N TRP A 216 -9.03 10.28 -4.05
CA TRP A 216 -8.77 8.87 -3.79
C TRP A 216 -7.93 8.23 -4.90
N ASP A 217 -7.99 8.71 -6.15
CA ASP A 217 -7.24 8.13 -7.25
C ASP A 217 -5.79 8.67 -7.25
N CYS A 218 -4.82 7.79 -7.03
CA CYS A 218 -3.41 8.17 -7.05
C CYS A 218 -2.99 8.68 -8.44
N ALA A 219 -3.63 8.21 -9.50
CA ALA A 219 -3.36 8.69 -10.85
C ALA A 219 -3.89 10.11 -11.07
N SER A 220 -4.81 10.61 -10.24
CA SER A 220 -5.55 11.83 -10.50
C SER A 220 -5.48 12.84 -9.36
N SER A 221 -4.94 14.02 -9.65
CA SER A 221 -4.94 15.16 -8.72
C SER A 221 -5.04 16.49 -9.44
N LEU A 222 -5.42 17.54 -8.71
CA LEU A 222 -5.49 18.90 -9.25
C LEU A 222 -4.36 19.75 -8.68
N GLN A 223 -3.52 20.28 -9.57
CA GLN A 223 -2.47 21.23 -9.20
C GLN A 223 -3.02 22.65 -9.19
N LEU A 224 -2.98 23.30 -8.04
CA LEU A 224 -3.43 24.68 -7.89
C LEU A 224 -2.40 25.69 -8.43
N PRO A 225 -2.87 26.87 -8.89
CA PRO A 225 -2.01 27.98 -9.26
C PRO A 225 -0.99 28.37 -8.16
N PRO A 226 0.16 28.98 -8.50
CA PRO A 226 1.16 29.39 -7.51
C PRO A 226 0.68 30.38 -6.47
N ASP A 227 -0.28 31.21 -6.85
CA ASP A 227 -0.92 32.26 -6.07
C ASP A 227 -2.19 31.78 -5.33
N ALA A 228 -2.48 30.48 -5.36
CA ALA A 228 -3.61 29.90 -4.63
C ALA A 228 -3.40 29.97 -3.11
N GLU A 229 -4.08 30.92 -2.45
CA GLU A 229 -4.06 31.05 -0.99
C GLU A 229 -5.19 30.28 -0.29
N SER A 230 -6.28 29.96 -1.00
CA SER A 230 -7.44 29.28 -0.42
C SER A 230 -7.15 27.80 -0.13
N LEU A 231 -7.55 27.35 1.05
CA LEU A 231 -7.58 25.92 1.40
C LEU A 231 -8.86 25.24 0.91
N ASP A 232 -9.96 25.98 0.75
CA ASP A 232 -11.26 25.45 0.37
C ASP A 232 -11.62 25.87 -1.07
N TRP A 233 -12.05 24.92 -1.88
CA TRP A 233 -12.32 25.06 -3.31
C TRP A 233 -13.69 24.45 -3.63
N ARG A 234 -14.48 25.04 -4.51
CA ARG A 234 -15.73 24.45 -4.99
C ARG A 234 -15.60 23.91 -6.39
N VAL A 235 -16.08 22.70 -6.61
CA VAL A 235 -16.30 22.15 -7.95
C VAL A 235 -17.39 22.98 -8.65
N LYS A 236 -17.07 23.49 -9.84
CA LYS A 236 -17.97 24.27 -10.70
C LYS A 236 -18.49 23.47 -11.88
N ASP A 237 -17.68 22.55 -12.38
CA ASP A 237 -18.01 21.67 -13.49
C ASP A 237 -17.10 20.44 -13.44
N MET A 238 -17.60 19.31 -13.90
CA MET A 238 -16.85 18.07 -14.00
C MET A 238 -17.27 17.32 -15.27
N ARG A 239 -16.42 17.36 -16.30
CA ARG A 239 -16.66 16.71 -17.60
C ARG A 239 -15.35 16.15 -18.15
N ASP A 240 -15.39 14.98 -18.77
CA ASP A 240 -14.29 14.44 -19.59
C ASP A 240 -12.90 14.56 -18.93
N GLU A 241 -12.77 14.07 -17.69
CA GLU A 241 -11.53 14.11 -16.89
C GLU A 241 -11.02 15.51 -16.51
N ARG A 242 -11.85 16.55 -16.68
CA ARG A 242 -11.56 17.91 -16.22
C ARG A 242 -12.44 18.24 -15.03
N ILE A 243 -11.80 18.79 -14.00
CA ILE A 243 -12.49 19.32 -12.84
C ILE A 243 -12.21 20.82 -12.82
N VAL A 244 -13.26 21.61 -12.99
CA VAL A 244 -13.18 23.05 -12.84
C VAL A 244 -13.47 23.37 -11.38
N VAL A 245 -12.56 24.05 -10.72
CA VAL A 245 -12.75 24.50 -9.35
C VAL A 245 -12.62 26.02 -9.26
N ALA A 246 -13.29 26.62 -8.28
CA ALA A 246 -13.07 28.01 -7.90
C ALA A 246 -12.84 28.10 -6.39
N PRO A 247 -12.10 29.10 -5.88
CA PRO A 247 -11.98 29.32 -4.44
C PRO A 247 -13.37 29.42 -3.77
N ASP A 248 -13.55 28.83 -2.58
CA ASP A 248 -14.79 28.99 -1.80
C ASP A 248 -14.83 30.37 -1.12
N THR A 249 -15.07 31.44 -1.90
CA THR A 249 -15.26 32.79 -1.36
C THR A 249 -16.67 32.96 -0.83
N ARG A 250 -16.95 32.45 0.38
CA ARG A 250 -18.20 32.78 1.09
C ARG A 250 -18.21 34.28 1.45
N GLY A 251 -18.61 35.14 0.52
CA GLY A 251 -18.87 36.57 0.76
C GLY A 251 -17.84 37.57 0.22
N SER A 252 -16.77 37.15 -0.47
CA SER A 252 -15.85 38.06 -1.17
C SER A 252 -15.87 37.80 -2.69
N ALA A 253 -15.49 38.83 -3.47
CA ALA A 253 -15.60 38.88 -4.93
C ALA A 253 -15.31 37.54 -5.63
N GLN A 254 -16.13 37.19 -6.63
CA GLN A 254 -16.01 35.96 -7.42
C GLN A 254 -14.56 35.74 -7.87
N GLY A 255 -13.86 34.81 -7.20
CA GLY A 255 -12.57 34.32 -7.68
C GLY A 255 -12.78 33.67 -9.05
N ALA A 256 -11.86 33.93 -9.98
CA ALA A 256 -11.92 33.33 -11.31
C ALA A 256 -11.92 31.80 -11.19
N ALA A 257 -12.83 31.14 -11.89
CA ALA A 257 -12.82 29.69 -11.98
C ALA A 257 -11.52 29.25 -12.67
N VAL A 258 -10.83 28.28 -12.08
CA VAL A 258 -9.60 27.72 -12.61
C VAL A 258 -9.93 26.35 -13.18
N GLY A 259 -9.81 26.23 -14.51
CA GLY A 259 -9.88 24.93 -15.17
C GLY A 259 -8.64 24.13 -14.81
N LEU A 260 -8.79 23.13 -13.93
CA LEU A 260 -7.68 22.29 -13.55
C LEU A 260 -7.71 21.00 -14.37
N ARG A 261 -6.60 20.76 -15.05
CA ARG A 261 -6.37 19.48 -15.70
C ARG A 261 -5.96 18.47 -14.63
N VAL A 262 -6.63 17.33 -14.60
CA VAL A 262 -6.18 16.19 -13.81
C VAL A 262 -4.75 15.87 -14.25
N GLN A 263 -3.81 16.01 -13.33
CA GLN A 263 -2.43 15.60 -13.56
C GLN A 263 -2.37 14.09 -13.44
N SER A 264 -2.09 13.43 -14.57
CA SER A 264 -1.88 11.99 -14.62
C SER A 264 -0.48 11.65 -14.14
N GLY A 265 -0.38 10.68 -13.24
CA GLY A 265 0.90 10.04 -12.91
C GLY A 265 1.53 9.37 -14.14
N VAL A 266 2.82 9.05 -14.06
CA VAL A 266 3.48 8.31 -15.14
C VAL A 266 3.14 6.83 -14.99
N PRO A 267 2.58 6.15 -16.00
CA PRO A 267 2.34 4.71 -15.91
C PRO A 267 3.65 3.96 -15.64
N LEU A 268 3.63 3.03 -14.68
CA LEU A 268 4.75 2.14 -14.39
C LEU A 268 5.04 1.21 -15.58
N LEU A 269 3.97 0.72 -16.22
CA LEU A 269 4.01 -0.17 -17.39
C LEU A 269 3.56 0.61 -18.63
N ARG A 270 4.24 0.38 -19.76
CA ARG A 270 4.00 1.10 -21.02
C ARG A 270 2.74 0.65 -21.75
N ASP A 271 2.22 -0.54 -21.45
CA ASP A 271 0.99 -1.07 -22.05
C ASP A 271 -0.18 -0.87 -21.07
N VAL A 272 -1.04 0.11 -21.39
CA VAL A 272 -2.09 0.65 -20.50
C VAL A 272 -3.49 0.25 -20.96
N SER A 273 -3.64 -0.92 -21.55
CA SER A 273 -4.95 -1.43 -21.96
C SER A 273 -5.81 -1.82 -20.74
N ASN A 274 -6.66 -0.88 -20.32
CA ASN A 274 -7.98 -1.03 -19.70
C ASN A 274 -8.18 -1.47 -18.24
N PHE A 275 -7.16 -1.83 -17.44
CA PHE A 275 -7.38 -2.04 -15.99
C PHE A 275 -6.18 -1.61 -15.13
N GLY A 276 -6.46 -0.76 -14.12
CA GLY A 276 -5.56 -0.42 -13.01
C GLY A 276 -4.18 0.07 -13.43
N SER A 277 -4.03 1.34 -13.80
CA SER A 277 -2.71 1.91 -14.04
C SER A 277 -1.99 2.12 -12.71
N ILE A 278 -1.00 1.26 -12.42
CA ILE A 278 -0.01 1.56 -11.40
C ILE A 278 0.75 2.80 -11.87
N VAL A 279 0.70 3.88 -11.11
CA VAL A 279 1.40 5.13 -11.46
C VAL A 279 2.66 5.32 -10.63
N ILE A 280 3.64 6.01 -11.20
CA ILE A 280 4.81 6.49 -10.50
C ILE A 280 4.57 7.95 -10.11
N ARG A 281 4.51 8.24 -8.81
CA ARG A 281 4.26 9.59 -8.27
C ARG A 281 4.96 9.81 -6.94
N ASN A 282 5.53 11.00 -6.76
CA ASN A 282 6.11 11.45 -5.48
C ASN A 282 5.80 12.92 -5.16
N ASP A 283 4.87 13.50 -5.92
CA ASP A 283 4.44 14.90 -5.81
C ASP A 283 3.21 15.08 -4.91
N LEU A 284 2.44 14.01 -4.68
CA LEU A 284 1.28 14.03 -3.77
C LEU A 284 1.74 14.15 -2.31
N PRO A 285 1.34 15.21 -1.57
CA PRO A 285 1.78 15.40 -0.19
C PRO A 285 1.44 14.21 0.74
N SER A 286 0.30 13.56 0.54
CA SER A 286 -0.10 12.36 1.29
C SER A 286 0.67 11.09 0.90
N LEU A 287 1.55 11.13 -0.10
CA LEU A 287 2.53 10.07 -0.39
C LEU A 287 3.94 10.41 0.13
N ARG A 288 4.20 11.66 0.55
CA ARG A 288 5.51 12.10 1.07
C ARG A 288 5.63 11.80 2.56
N VAL A 289 5.92 10.53 2.88
CA VAL A 289 6.13 10.01 4.24
C VAL A 289 7.42 10.58 4.85
N CYS A 290 7.26 11.29 5.96
CA CYS A 290 8.36 11.81 6.73
C CYS A 290 8.96 10.72 7.64
N LEU A 291 10.28 10.58 7.58
CA LEU A 291 11.05 9.65 8.40
C LEU A 291 11.86 10.44 9.43
N ASP A 292 11.78 10.03 10.70
CA ASP A 292 12.61 10.50 11.80
C ASP A 292 14.02 9.93 11.65
N GLU A 293 14.92 10.73 11.08
CA GLU A 293 16.31 10.35 10.82
C GLU A 293 17.13 10.15 12.11
N THR A 294 16.59 10.52 13.28
CA THR A 294 17.23 10.27 14.58
C THR A 294 17.02 8.83 15.07
N ARG A 295 16.10 8.09 14.45
CA ARG A 295 15.79 6.70 14.77
C ARG A 295 16.61 5.74 13.91
N THR A 296 16.63 4.48 14.32
CA THR A 296 17.21 3.41 13.49
C THR A 296 16.31 3.22 12.28
N ALA A 297 16.91 3.25 11.09
CA ALA A 297 16.24 3.09 9.78
C ALA A 297 15.24 1.93 9.70
N GLU A 298 15.58 0.92 10.48
CA GLU A 298 15.02 -0.40 10.47
C GLU A 298 13.75 -0.48 11.35
N ARG A 299 13.38 0.53 12.15
CA ARG A 299 12.25 0.46 13.10
C ARG A 299 11.01 1.21 12.63
N GLU A 300 9.83 0.67 12.99
CA GLU A 300 8.52 1.22 12.64
C GLU A 300 8.26 2.60 13.28
N ASP A 301 8.85 2.88 14.44
CA ASP A 301 8.75 4.18 15.13
C ASP A 301 9.49 5.32 14.41
N ALA A 302 10.16 5.03 13.29
CA ALA A 302 10.78 6.04 12.46
C ALA A 302 9.78 6.83 11.59
N ILE A 303 8.52 6.42 11.48
CA ILE A 303 7.53 7.09 10.62
C ILE A 303 6.78 8.19 11.38
N LEU A 304 6.79 9.39 10.84
CA LEU A 304 6.04 10.54 11.38
C LEU A 304 4.70 10.66 10.64
N HIS A 305 3.68 9.93 11.10
CA HIS A 305 2.38 9.77 10.40
C HIS A 305 1.65 11.09 10.08
N ASP A 306 1.81 12.11 10.93
CA ASP A 306 1.17 13.41 10.81
C ASP A 306 1.96 14.43 9.97
N TRP A 307 3.13 14.05 9.48
CA TRP A 307 4.05 14.95 8.78
C TRP A 307 4.16 14.59 7.30
N VAL A 308 4.22 15.64 6.48
CA VAL A 308 4.58 15.57 5.07
C VAL A 308 6.06 15.88 4.96
N ASP A 309 6.84 15.01 4.31
CA ASP A 309 8.27 15.27 4.10
C ASP A 309 8.46 16.36 3.04
N PRO A 310 8.92 17.57 3.41
CA PRO A 310 9.02 18.69 2.48
C PRO A 310 10.29 18.61 1.62
N ARG A 311 11.19 17.65 1.88
CA ARG A 311 12.53 17.62 1.28
C ARG A 311 12.48 17.03 -0.12
N ASP A 312 12.83 17.79 -1.13
CA ASP A 312 12.85 17.29 -2.52
C ASP A 312 13.95 16.27 -2.77
N GLN A 313 15.05 16.32 -2.00
CA GLN A 313 16.08 15.29 -2.06
C GLN A 313 15.59 13.89 -1.62
N ALA A 314 14.58 13.85 -0.74
CA ALA A 314 13.95 12.60 -0.31
C ALA A 314 13.00 12.05 -1.40
N TYR A 315 12.43 12.93 -2.22
CA TYR A 315 11.44 12.63 -3.25
C TYR A 315 11.85 13.29 -4.58
N PRO A 316 12.91 12.79 -5.24
CA PRO A 316 13.47 13.47 -6.40
C PRO A 316 12.51 13.45 -7.58
N ALA A 317 12.29 14.60 -8.19
CA ALA A 317 11.51 14.68 -9.42
C ALA A 317 12.19 13.92 -10.56
N GLY A 318 11.41 13.21 -11.37
CA GLY A 318 11.88 12.63 -12.64
C GLY A 318 12.77 11.40 -12.54
N GLN A 319 13.00 10.79 -11.38
CA GLN A 319 13.75 9.52 -11.26
C GLN A 319 12.81 8.32 -11.36
N ARG A 320 12.44 7.93 -12.58
CA ARG A 320 11.41 6.91 -12.83
C ARG A 320 11.83 5.82 -13.81
N GLU A 321 12.87 6.09 -14.58
CA GLU A 321 13.34 5.25 -15.69
C GLU A 321 13.73 3.86 -15.19
N ALA A 322 14.47 3.79 -14.07
CA ALA A 322 14.87 2.53 -13.46
C ALA A 322 13.67 1.69 -12.96
N LEU A 323 12.61 2.33 -12.47
CA LEU A 323 11.39 1.65 -12.03
C LEU A 323 10.59 1.12 -13.22
N ILE A 324 10.48 1.91 -14.29
CA ILE A 324 9.82 1.50 -15.53
C ILE A 324 10.57 0.34 -16.18
N GLU A 325 11.91 0.42 -16.25
CA GLU A 325 12.74 -0.64 -16.79
C GLU A 325 12.64 -1.93 -15.97
N ALA A 326 12.70 -1.83 -14.64
CA ALA A 326 12.50 -2.95 -13.73
C ALA A 326 11.12 -3.61 -13.92
N ALA A 327 10.05 -2.81 -14.00
CA ALA A 327 8.71 -3.31 -14.23
C ALA A 327 8.57 -3.98 -15.61
N GLN A 328 9.27 -3.48 -16.64
CA GLN A 328 9.30 -4.12 -17.95
C GLN A 328 10.01 -5.47 -17.89
N TRP A 329 11.16 -5.57 -17.21
CA TRP A 329 11.84 -6.87 -17.01
C TRP A 329 10.92 -7.88 -16.32
N MET A 330 10.13 -7.43 -15.34
CA MET A 330 9.15 -8.27 -14.68
C MET A 330 8.02 -8.71 -15.60
N SER A 331 7.50 -7.79 -16.42
CA SER A 331 6.45 -8.09 -17.40
C SER A 331 6.90 -9.12 -18.43
N ASP A 332 8.18 -9.08 -18.82
CA ASP A 332 8.75 -10.02 -19.78
C ASP A 332 9.03 -11.39 -19.14
N ALA A 333 9.40 -11.41 -17.85
CA ALA A 333 9.83 -12.64 -17.16
C ALA A 333 8.74 -13.36 -16.37
N TRP A 334 7.73 -12.64 -15.89
CA TRP A 334 6.66 -13.17 -15.03
C TRP A 334 5.38 -12.33 -15.17
N PRO A 335 4.68 -12.42 -16.32
CA PRO A 335 3.49 -11.63 -16.58
C PRO A 335 2.38 -11.83 -15.54
N GLU A 336 2.28 -13.01 -14.94
CA GLU A 336 1.33 -13.33 -13.87
C GLU A 336 1.57 -12.47 -12.62
N MET A 337 2.83 -12.27 -12.22
CA MET A 337 3.21 -11.37 -11.11
C MET A 337 2.83 -9.92 -11.41
N VAL A 338 2.96 -9.50 -12.67
CA VAL A 338 2.55 -8.15 -13.08
C VAL A 338 1.03 -7.98 -13.04
N GLN A 339 0.25 -9.01 -13.38
CA GLN A 339 -1.21 -8.97 -13.19
C GLN A 339 -1.59 -8.88 -11.72
N GLU A 340 -0.87 -9.60 -10.87
CA GLU A 340 -1.02 -9.47 -9.42
C GLU A 340 -0.67 -8.06 -8.92
N TRP A 341 0.41 -7.45 -9.42
CA TRP A 341 0.74 -6.05 -9.09
C TRP A 341 -0.39 -5.09 -9.48
N ARG A 342 -1.04 -5.29 -10.63
CA ARG A 342 -2.19 -4.47 -11.04
C ARG A 342 -3.40 -4.61 -10.11
N ALA A 343 -3.54 -5.76 -9.44
CA ALA A 343 -4.60 -5.96 -8.45
C ALA A 343 -4.28 -5.29 -7.12
N ILE A 344 -3.03 -5.35 -6.65
CA ILE A 344 -2.67 -4.91 -5.30
C ILE A 344 -2.05 -3.52 -5.21
N LEU A 345 -1.47 -2.99 -6.30
CA LEU A 345 -0.77 -1.70 -6.31
C LEU A 345 -1.57 -0.63 -7.06
N SER A 346 -1.54 0.59 -6.52
CA SER A 346 -2.04 1.80 -7.18
C SER A 346 -0.90 2.76 -7.51
N VAL A 347 0.13 2.82 -6.66
CA VAL A 347 1.22 3.79 -6.82
C VAL A 347 2.57 3.26 -6.35
N VAL A 348 3.59 3.56 -7.15
CA VAL A 348 5.00 3.45 -6.78
C VAL A 348 5.54 4.86 -6.52
N VAL A 349 6.18 5.05 -5.37
CA VAL A 349 6.69 6.34 -4.92
C VAL A 349 8.22 6.31 -4.94
N PRO A 350 8.87 6.95 -5.93
CA PRO A 350 10.32 7.13 -5.92
C PRO A 350 10.76 7.88 -4.67
N ARG A 351 11.56 7.24 -3.82
CA ARG A 351 12.06 7.83 -2.59
C ARG A 351 13.53 7.46 -2.35
N MET A 352 14.36 8.47 -2.06
CA MET A 352 15.73 8.27 -1.59
C MET A 352 15.74 7.97 -0.09
N PRO A 353 16.63 7.08 0.41
CA PRO A 353 16.78 6.87 1.83
C PRO A 353 17.36 8.11 2.53
N PRO A 354 17.07 8.32 3.83
CA PRO A 354 17.84 9.24 4.65
C PRO A 354 19.34 8.99 4.56
N ARG A 355 20.14 10.02 4.80
CA ARG A 355 21.59 9.91 4.67
C ARG A 355 22.14 8.85 5.64
N GLY A 356 22.91 7.90 5.12
CA GLY A 356 23.53 6.83 5.90
C GLY A 356 22.62 5.62 6.15
N TRP A 357 21.34 5.69 5.74
CA TRP A 357 20.44 4.55 5.84
C TRP A 357 20.61 3.62 4.63
N GLN A 358 20.59 2.32 4.88
CA GLN A 358 20.53 1.29 3.85
C GLN A 358 19.08 0.82 3.72
N MET A 359 18.30 1.53 2.90
CA MET A 359 16.88 1.24 2.68
C MET A 359 16.60 1.28 1.18
N ASN A 360 16.12 0.15 0.64
CA ASN A 360 15.75 0.01 -0.77
C ASN A 360 14.26 0.29 -1.01
N GLY A 361 13.44 0.24 0.03
CA GLY A 361 12.03 0.52 -0.02
C GLY A 361 11.37 0.37 1.35
N PHE A 362 10.08 0.69 1.40
CA PHE A 362 9.19 0.30 2.48
C PHE A 362 7.74 0.38 2.03
N THR A 363 6.85 -0.10 2.90
CA THR A 363 5.39 -0.02 2.78
C THR A 363 4.76 0.29 4.12
N LEU A 364 3.56 0.89 4.11
CA LEU A 364 2.80 1.21 5.32
C LEU A 364 1.49 0.43 5.33
N SER A 365 1.14 -0.16 6.47
CA SER A 365 -0.14 -0.87 6.63
C SER A 365 -1.34 0.04 6.41
N SER A 366 -1.26 1.31 6.82
CA SER A 366 -2.29 2.33 6.59
C SER A 366 -2.40 2.80 5.13
N MET A 367 -1.50 2.35 4.25
CA MET A 367 -1.41 2.76 2.84
C MET A 367 -1.15 1.55 1.93
N GLN A 368 -1.81 0.43 2.20
CA GLN A 368 -1.82 -0.71 1.28
C GLN A 368 -2.18 -0.23 -0.14
N GLY A 369 -1.42 -0.70 -1.13
CA GLY A 369 -1.48 -0.20 -2.51
C GLY A 369 -0.46 0.88 -2.88
N ALA A 370 0.27 1.42 -1.90
CA ALA A 370 1.44 2.27 -2.13
C ALA A 370 2.74 1.56 -1.72
N VAL A 371 3.76 1.65 -2.57
CA VAL A 371 5.11 1.19 -2.27
C VAL A 371 6.10 2.33 -2.45
N TRP A 372 7.04 2.51 -1.51
CA TRP A 372 8.14 3.46 -1.64
C TRP A 372 9.37 2.68 -2.05
N VAL A 373 10.00 3.05 -3.17
CA VAL A 373 11.13 2.29 -3.72
C VAL A 373 12.25 3.25 -4.09
N HIS A 374 13.49 2.84 -3.80
CA HIS A 374 14.69 3.56 -4.22
C HIS A 374 14.77 3.55 -5.76
N PRO A 375 14.77 4.73 -6.43
CA PRO A 375 14.80 4.82 -7.88
C PRO A 375 16.23 4.68 -8.45
N GLY A 376 17.00 3.74 -7.90
CA GLY A 376 18.43 3.59 -8.15
C GLY A 376 18.72 2.89 -9.47
N ARG A 377 19.49 1.81 -9.43
CA ARG A 377 19.72 0.98 -10.62
C ARG A 377 18.50 0.09 -10.90
N PRO A 378 18.18 -0.24 -12.16
CA PRO A 378 17.01 -1.07 -12.49
C PRO A 378 16.96 -2.41 -11.74
N LEU A 379 18.10 -3.08 -11.53
CA LEU A 379 18.14 -4.34 -10.77
C LEU A 379 17.75 -4.15 -9.29
N GLN A 380 18.20 -3.04 -8.67
CA GLN A 380 17.84 -2.70 -7.29
C GLN A 380 16.36 -2.29 -7.20
N ALA A 381 15.88 -1.55 -8.20
CA ALA A 381 14.48 -1.18 -8.33
C ALA A 381 13.58 -2.42 -8.50
N LEU A 382 14.01 -3.41 -9.29
CA LEU A 382 13.31 -4.69 -9.46
C LEU A 382 13.19 -5.45 -8.14
N GLU A 383 14.31 -5.60 -7.42
CA GLU A 383 14.29 -6.24 -6.09
C GLU A 383 13.35 -5.49 -5.13
N GLY A 384 13.44 -4.17 -5.08
CA GLY A 384 12.58 -3.33 -4.24
C GLY A 384 11.10 -3.45 -4.60
N LEU A 385 10.74 -3.43 -5.89
CA LEU A 385 9.35 -3.60 -6.33
C LEU A 385 8.80 -4.97 -5.93
N LEU A 386 9.54 -6.05 -6.17
CA LEU A 386 9.15 -7.40 -5.76
C LEU A 386 8.97 -7.51 -4.25
N HIS A 387 9.92 -6.97 -3.48
CA HIS A 387 9.93 -6.99 -2.03
C HIS A 387 8.73 -6.24 -1.44
N GLU A 388 8.52 -4.99 -1.87
CA GLU A 388 7.45 -4.15 -1.34
C GLU A 388 6.06 -4.60 -1.82
N ALA A 389 5.93 -5.08 -3.07
CA ALA A 389 4.69 -5.67 -3.53
C ALA A 389 4.32 -6.93 -2.73
N ALA A 390 5.31 -7.75 -2.38
CA ALA A 390 5.10 -8.91 -1.51
C ALA A 390 4.63 -8.50 -0.11
N HIS A 391 5.16 -7.42 0.47
CA HIS A 391 4.60 -6.88 1.72
C HIS A 391 3.12 -6.47 1.58
N VAL A 392 2.74 -5.82 0.47
CA VAL A 392 1.33 -5.45 0.24
C VAL A 392 0.45 -6.70 0.13
N LYS A 393 0.88 -7.70 -0.65
CA LYS A 393 0.16 -8.97 -0.80
C LYS A 393 -0.02 -9.68 0.55
N LEU A 394 1.08 -9.84 1.31
CA LEU A 394 1.04 -10.54 2.59
C LEU A 394 0.03 -9.91 3.54
N ARG A 395 -0.04 -8.57 3.60
CA ARG A 395 -1.03 -7.88 4.43
C ARG A 395 -2.47 -8.14 3.99
N TYR A 396 -2.74 -8.17 2.69
CA TYR A 396 -4.07 -8.55 2.21
C TYR A 396 -4.43 -9.98 2.61
N VAL A 397 -3.47 -10.91 2.59
CA VAL A 397 -3.70 -12.29 3.05
C VAL A 397 -3.94 -12.32 4.57
N GLU A 398 -3.11 -11.64 5.36
CA GLU A 398 -3.17 -11.64 6.83
C GLU A 398 -4.44 -10.97 7.41
N GLU A 399 -5.13 -10.12 6.62
CA GLU A 399 -6.44 -9.59 7.00
C GLU A 399 -7.52 -10.68 7.09
N PHE A 400 -7.36 -11.80 6.38
CA PHE A 400 -8.32 -12.92 6.36
C PHE A 400 -7.77 -14.20 6.98
N CYS A 401 -6.45 -14.39 6.90
CA CYS A 401 -5.76 -15.59 7.29
C CYS A 401 -4.54 -15.24 8.16
N PRO A 402 -4.71 -15.12 9.49
CA PRO A 402 -3.58 -14.87 10.38
C PRO A 402 -2.55 -16.01 10.27
N MET A 403 -1.30 -15.67 9.96
CA MET A 403 -0.22 -16.66 9.80
C MET A 403 0.44 -17.05 11.13
N LEU A 404 0.38 -16.14 12.10
CA LEU A 404 0.97 -16.32 13.41
C LEU A 404 -0.13 -16.26 14.46
N ALA A 405 -0.02 -17.09 15.50
CA ALA A 405 -0.87 -16.97 16.66
C ALA A 405 -0.72 -15.57 17.28
N ALA A 406 -1.81 -15.02 17.83
CA ALA A 406 -1.81 -13.67 18.39
C ALA A 406 -0.74 -13.46 19.48
N ALA A 407 -0.48 -14.51 20.29
CA ALA A 407 0.59 -14.51 21.27
C ALA A 407 1.87 -15.12 20.68
N GLN A 408 2.90 -14.29 20.50
CA GLN A 408 4.25 -14.69 20.13
C GLN A 408 5.23 -14.47 21.30
N THR A 409 6.42 -15.06 21.20
CA THR A 409 7.53 -14.70 22.09
C THR A 409 7.95 -13.23 21.90
N ALA A 410 8.35 -12.58 22.99
CA ALA A 410 8.94 -11.24 22.96
C ALA A 410 10.43 -11.23 22.55
N GLU A 411 11.04 -12.41 22.41
CA GLU A 411 12.42 -12.57 21.97
C GLU A 411 12.63 -12.00 20.56
N ARG A 412 13.83 -11.47 20.30
CA ARG A 412 14.22 -10.91 19.02
C ARG A 412 15.40 -11.68 18.44
N PHE A 413 15.34 -11.97 17.14
CA PHE A 413 16.25 -12.85 16.44
C PHE A 413 17.03 -12.11 15.37
N GLN A 414 18.33 -12.39 15.27
CA GLN A 414 19.18 -11.86 14.22
C GLN A 414 18.86 -12.52 12.87
N VAL A 415 18.85 -11.73 11.79
CA VAL A 415 18.61 -12.18 10.41
C VAL A 415 19.68 -11.62 9.48
N SER A 416 19.95 -12.28 8.35
CA SER A 416 21.11 -11.94 7.52
C SER A 416 20.96 -10.64 6.70
N TRP A 417 19.75 -10.09 6.59
CA TRP A 417 19.45 -8.93 5.74
C TRP A 417 19.27 -7.63 6.52
N ARG A 418 19.42 -7.64 7.86
CA ARG A 418 19.32 -6.47 8.72
C ARG A 418 20.33 -6.51 9.84
N THR A 419 20.64 -5.35 10.42
CA THR A 419 21.60 -5.25 11.52
C THR A 419 20.97 -5.40 12.91
N ASP A 420 19.69 -5.06 13.04
CA ASP A 420 18.94 -5.22 14.28
C ASP A 420 18.18 -6.56 14.37
N ALA A 421 18.07 -7.08 15.59
CA ALA A 421 17.29 -8.28 15.85
C ALA A 421 15.78 -8.00 15.68
N ARG A 422 15.03 -8.96 15.13
CA ARG A 422 13.61 -8.84 14.76
C ARG A 422 12.71 -9.70 15.64
N PRO A 423 11.50 -9.25 16.01
CA PRO A 423 10.50 -10.14 16.58
C PRO A 423 10.09 -11.22 15.55
N VAL A 424 9.45 -12.30 16.00
CA VAL A 424 9.00 -13.41 15.12
C VAL A 424 8.22 -12.91 13.90
N ALA A 425 7.23 -12.02 14.10
CA ALA A 425 6.46 -11.44 12.99
C ALA A 425 7.36 -10.75 11.96
N GLY A 426 8.35 -9.98 12.42
CA GLY A 426 9.30 -9.32 11.54
C GLY A 426 10.28 -10.26 10.85
N VAL A 427 10.56 -11.45 11.40
CA VAL A 427 11.31 -12.52 10.73
C VAL A 427 10.45 -13.17 9.67
N PHE A 428 9.19 -13.48 9.99
CA PHE A 428 8.23 -14.12 9.10
C PHE A 428 7.99 -13.29 7.83
N GLU A 429 7.61 -12.02 7.99
CA GLU A 429 7.41 -11.09 6.89
C GLU A 429 8.66 -11.00 6.01
N GLY A 430 9.83 -10.77 6.64
CA GLY A 430 11.12 -10.64 5.94
C GLY A 430 11.51 -11.89 5.16
N THR A 431 11.15 -13.07 5.67
CA THR A 431 11.38 -14.36 5.02
C THR A 431 10.57 -14.47 3.74
N TYR A 432 9.27 -14.14 3.80
CA TYR A 432 8.38 -14.19 2.65
C TYR A 432 8.82 -13.22 1.53
N VAL A 433 9.01 -11.94 1.86
CA VAL A 433 9.35 -10.94 0.84
C VAL A 433 10.72 -11.19 0.21
N SER A 434 11.66 -11.74 0.98
CA SER A 434 12.98 -12.16 0.46
C SER A 434 12.87 -13.35 -0.48
N ALA A 435 11.97 -14.30 -0.20
CA ALA A 435 11.69 -15.42 -1.09
C ALA A 435 11.07 -14.96 -2.42
N MET A 436 10.10 -14.04 -2.37
CA MET A 436 9.48 -13.47 -3.57
C MET A 436 10.48 -12.68 -4.42
N ALA A 437 11.35 -11.90 -3.78
CA ALA A 437 12.44 -11.19 -4.46
C ALA A 437 13.43 -12.18 -5.11
N ALA A 438 13.82 -13.25 -4.42
CA ALA A 438 14.72 -14.28 -4.97
C ALA A 438 14.12 -14.96 -6.20
N GLU A 439 12.84 -15.35 -6.13
CA GLU A 439 12.16 -15.98 -7.27
C GLU A 439 12.03 -15.03 -8.46
N GLY A 440 11.58 -13.79 -8.24
CA GLY A 440 11.42 -12.83 -9.33
C GLY A 440 12.74 -12.49 -10.03
N LEU A 441 13.83 -12.32 -9.26
CA LEU A 441 15.17 -12.14 -9.81
C LEU A 441 15.65 -13.36 -10.60
N HIS A 442 15.42 -14.57 -10.08
CA HIS A 442 15.78 -15.81 -10.77
C HIS A 442 15.04 -15.92 -12.12
N ARG A 443 13.71 -15.74 -12.13
CA ARG A 443 12.91 -15.75 -13.36
C ARG A 443 13.36 -14.70 -14.36
N ALA A 444 13.69 -13.49 -13.91
CA ALA A 444 14.18 -12.42 -14.77
C ALA A 444 15.55 -12.74 -15.42
N VAL A 445 16.39 -13.50 -14.73
CA VAL A 445 17.65 -14.03 -15.29
C VAL A 445 17.38 -15.15 -16.30
N GLU A 446 16.55 -16.14 -15.95
CA GLU A 446 16.22 -17.29 -16.81
C GLU A 446 15.53 -16.86 -18.11
N ALA A 447 14.60 -15.90 -18.03
CA ALA A 447 13.94 -15.32 -19.20
C ALA A 447 14.89 -14.46 -20.06
N GLY A 448 16.10 -14.17 -19.59
CA GLY A 448 17.04 -13.29 -20.25
C GLY A 448 16.62 -11.81 -20.28
N ALA A 449 15.59 -11.42 -19.51
CA ALA A 449 15.04 -10.07 -19.46
C ALA A 449 16.06 -9.05 -18.91
N VAL A 450 16.93 -9.50 -18.00
CA VAL A 450 17.99 -8.67 -17.40
C VAL A 450 19.23 -8.61 -18.32
N PRO A 451 19.87 -7.44 -18.52
CA PRO A 451 21.11 -7.30 -19.30
C PRO A 451 22.26 -8.16 -18.76
N LEU A 452 23.16 -8.61 -19.64
CA LEU A 452 24.23 -9.58 -19.31
C LEU A 452 25.04 -9.23 -18.06
N LEU A 453 25.51 -7.99 -17.93
CA LEU A 453 26.28 -7.57 -16.76
C LEU A 453 25.47 -7.63 -15.47
N SER A 454 24.17 -7.31 -15.53
CA SER A 454 23.25 -7.36 -14.40
C SER A 454 22.87 -8.80 -14.02
N ARG A 455 22.97 -9.78 -14.92
CA ARG A 455 22.66 -11.20 -14.63
C ARG A 455 23.58 -11.79 -13.57
N LEU A 456 24.89 -11.53 -13.65
CA LEU A 456 25.85 -12.03 -12.66
C LEU A 456 25.54 -11.50 -11.26
N TRP A 457 25.20 -10.22 -11.16
CA TRP A 457 24.79 -9.60 -9.90
C TRP A 457 23.46 -10.18 -9.39
N ALA A 458 22.48 -10.36 -10.28
CA ALA A 458 21.19 -10.95 -9.94
C ALA A 458 21.35 -12.39 -9.42
N GLN A 459 22.13 -13.23 -10.11
CA GLN A 459 22.42 -14.60 -9.68
C GLN A 459 23.10 -14.65 -8.31
N ARG A 460 24.08 -13.77 -8.07
CA ARG A 460 24.70 -13.67 -6.75
C ARG A 460 23.68 -13.26 -5.69
N ARG A 461 22.84 -12.27 -5.99
CA ARG A 461 21.81 -11.78 -5.08
C ARG A 461 20.76 -12.85 -4.76
N VAL A 462 20.34 -13.64 -5.75
CA VAL A 462 19.45 -14.80 -5.55
C VAL A 462 20.08 -15.79 -4.57
N ALA A 463 21.37 -16.13 -4.72
CA ALA A 463 22.05 -17.04 -3.80
C ALA A 463 22.12 -16.49 -2.36
N ASP A 464 22.36 -15.18 -2.21
CA ASP A 464 22.40 -14.53 -0.90
C ASP A 464 21.02 -14.50 -0.23
N LEU A 465 19.96 -14.15 -0.99
CA LEU A 465 18.58 -14.17 -0.49
C LEU A 465 18.13 -15.58 -0.08
N ARG A 466 18.39 -16.60 -0.91
CA ARG A 466 18.07 -18.00 -0.60
C ARG A 466 18.72 -18.46 0.70
N ARG A 467 19.99 -18.11 0.91
CA ARG A 467 20.70 -18.42 2.16
C ARG A 467 20.03 -17.75 3.35
N GLY A 468 19.70 -16.46 3.23
CA GLY A 468 18.98 -15.73 4.28
C GLY A 468 17.64 -16.37 4.61
N VAL A 469 16.84 -16.69 3.58
CA VAL A 469 15.52 -17.31 3.77
C VAL A 469 15.65 -18.64 4.52
N ARG A 470 16.59 -19.51 4.14
CA ARG A 470 16.84 -20.78 4.86
C ARG A 470 17.21 -20.58 6.33
N GLN A 471 18.02 -19.55 6.63
CA GLN A 471 18.37 -19.23 8.02
C GLN A 471 17.16 -18.74 8.80
N ALA A 472 16.34 -17.89 8.20
CA ALA A 472 15.17 -17.33 8.85
C ALA A 472 14.05 -18.36 9.04
N THR A 473 13.81 -19.27 8.09
CA THR A 473 12.84 -20.35 8.28
C THR A 473 13.25 -21.31 9.39
N ALA A 474 14.55 -21.55 9.57
CA ALA A 474 15.05 -22.32 10.71
C ALA A 474 14.75 -21.62 12.06
N VAL A 475 14.88 -20.29 12.13
CA VAL A 475 14.47 -19.51 13.31
C VAL A 475 12.96 -19.64 13.53
N LEU A 476 12.15 -19.48 12.48
CA LEU A 476 10.70 -19.53 12.58
C LEU A 476 10.21 -20.90 13.04
N ARG A 477 10.69 -22.00 12.47
CA ARG A 477 10.33 -23.36 12.89
C ARG A 477 10.58 -23.61 14.38
N LYS A 478 11.63 -23.00 14.93
CA LYS A 478 12.02 -23.20 16.33
C LYS A 478 11.25 -22.29 17.30
N HIS A 479 10.93 -21.06 16.89
CA HIS A 479 10.48 -20.01 17.81
C HIS A 479 9.08 -19.46 17.51
N ALA A 480 8.56 -19.63 16.30
CA ALA A 480 7.25 -19.11 15.92
C ALA A 480 6.14 -20.04 16.41
N ARG A 481 5.05 -19.43 16.87
CA ARG A 481 3.78 -20.14 17.08
C ARG A 481 2.89 -19.88 15.88
N PHE A 482 2.92 -20.80 14.93
CA PHE A 482 2.12 -20.69 13.71
C PHE A 482 0.66 -21.05 13.95
N THR A 483 -0.23 -20.46 13.17
CA THR A 483 -1.53 -21.08 12.85
C THR A 483 -1.31 -22.26 11.91
N PRO A 484 -2.30 -23.15 11.68
CA PRO A 484 -2.18 -24.20 10.67
C PRO A 484 -1.79 -23.66 9.29
N GLU A 485 -2.41 -22.55 8.89
CA GLU A 485 -2.17 -21.88 7.62
C GLU A 485 -0.76 -21.29 7.55
N GLY A 486 -0.28 -20.67 8.63
CA GLY A 486 1.09 -20.15 8.71
C GLY A 486 2.17 -21.23 8.68
N ALA A 487 1.91 -22.41 9.24
CA ALA A 487 2.83 -23.53 9.17
C ALA A 487 2.95 -24.05 7.72
N ASN A 488 1.81 -24.20 7.03
CA ASN A 488 1.77 -24.56 5.62
C ASN A 488 2.45 -23.52 4.74
N PHE A 489 2.23 -22.23 5.04
CA PHE A 489 2.89 -21.11 4.38
C PHE A 489 4.42 -21.17 4.52
N CYS A 490 4.92 -21.42 5.73
CA CYS A 490 6.36 -21.54 5.98
C CYS A 490 6.96 -22.70 5.19
N ALA A 491 6.29 -23.86 5.17
CA ALA A 491 6.73 -25.01 4.38
C ALA A 491 6.74 -24.73 2.87
N TRP A 492 5.74 -23.99 2.36
CA TRP A 492 5.68 -23.56 0.97
C TRP A 492 6.87 -22.67 0.59
N ILE A 493 7.26 -21.70 1.42
CA ILE A 493 8.44 -20.85 1.19
C ILE A 493 9.69 -21.71 1.02
N GLU A 494 9.86 -22.72 1.87
CA GLU A 494 11.05 -23.57 1.87
C GLU A 494 11.13 -24.40 0.59
N SER A 495 10.01 -25.03 0.21
CA SER A 495 9.90 -25.76 -1.05
C SER A 495 10.21 -24.86 -2.27
N ARG A 496 9.74 -23.61 -2.26
CA ARG A 496 10.09 -22.63 -3.31
C ARG A 496 11.59 -22.35 -3.37
N MET A 497 12.25 -22.14 -2.24
CA MET A 497 13.70 -21.88 -2.20
C MET A 497 14.55 -23.09 -2.60
N GLU A 498 14.04 -24.30 -2.41
CA GLU A 498 14.62 -25.54 -2.92
C GLU A 498 14.48 -25.68 -4.43
N ALA A 499 13.36 -25.24 -5.02
CA ALA A 499 13.15 -25.26 -6.47
C ALA A 499 14.08 -24.30 -7.25
N LEU A 500 14.62 -23.26 -6.60
CA LEU A 500 15.58 -22.32 -7.21
C LEU A 500 17.04 -22.86 -7.27
N SER A 501 17.26 -24.15 -6.99
CA SER A 501 18.60 -24.78 -6.81
C SER A 501 19.35 -25.06 -8.09
#